data_AF-A0A3Q0E392-F1
#
_entry.id   AF-A0A3Q0E392-F1
#
_cell.length_a   1.000
_cell.length_b   1.000
_cell.length_c   1.000
_cell.angle_alpha   90.00
_cell.angle_beta   90.00
_cell.angle_gamma   90.00
#
_symmetry.space_group_name_H-M   'P 1'
#
loop_
_entity.id
_entity.type
_entity.pdbx_description
1 polymer ?
#
loop_
_entity_poly.entity_id
_entity_poly.type
_entity_poly.pdbx_seq_one_letter_code
_entity_poly.pdbx_strand_id
1 'polypeptide(L)'
;MAEGEQNRHQVVKFMDVYRRSYCHPIETLVDIFQEYPDEIEYIFKPSCVPLMRCGGCCNDESLECVPTEDFNITMQIMRIKPHQGQHIGEMSFLQHSQCECRCDKPRR
;
A
#
# COMPACT_ATOMS: atom_id res chain seq x y z
N MET A 1 2.14 -45.95 -0.30
CA MET A 1 3.46 -45.43 0.10
C MET A 1 3.38 -43.92 -0.06
N ALA A 2 3.42 -43.19 1.05
CA ALA A 2 3.35 -41.72 1.03
C ALA A 2 4.77 -41.20 0.81
N GLU A 3 5.06 -40.74 -0.40
CA GLU A 3 6.32 -40.08 -0.72
C GLU A 3 6.23 -38.64 -0.21
N GLY A 4 6.83 -38.41 0.95
CA GLY A 4 7.12 -37.07 1.44
C GLY A 4 8.18 -36.46 0.52
N GLU A 5 7.78 -35.54 -0.35
CA GLU A 5 8.72 -34.74 -1.11
C GLU A 5 9.31 -33.64 -0.23
N GLN A 6 10.61 -33.80 -0.05
CA GLN A 6 11.54 -32.99 0.71
C GLN A 6 11.32 -31.48 0.52
N ASN A 7 11.15 -30.78 1.64
CA ASN A 7 11.36 -29.34 1.72
C ASN A 7 12.83 -29.03 1.44
N ARG A 8 13.20 -28.88 0.16
CA ARG A 8 14.50 -28.34 -0.26
C ARG A 8 14.57 -26.91 0.28
N HIS A 9 15.51 -26.62 1.18
CA HIS A 9 15.81 -25.24 1.59
C HIS A 9 16.13 -24.40 0.35
N GLN A 10 15.12 -23.72 -0.19
CA GLN A 10 15.26 -22.88 -1.36
C GLN A 10 15.80 -21.52 -0.91
N VAL A 11 17.06 -21.25 -1.24
CA VAL A 11 17.67 -19.94 -0.98
C VAL A 11 17.29 -18.99 -2.11
N VAL A 12 16.58 -17.91 -1.78
CA VAL A 12 16.35 -16.79 -2.71
C VAL A 12 17.69 -16.07 -2.91
N LYS A 13 18.12 -15.89 -4.16
CA LYS A 13 19.43 -15.30 -4.46
C LYS A 13 19.46 -13.83 -4.05
N PHE A 14 20.63 -13.34 -3.66
CA PHE A 14 20.85 -11.95 -3.24
C PHE A 14 20.23 -10.93 -4.22
N MET A 15 20.52 -11.05 -5.52
CA MET A 15 20.00 -10.11 -6.53
C MET A 15 18.48 -10.16 -6.70
N ASP A 16 17.84 -11.27 -6.33
CA ASP A 16 16.38 -11.38 -6.37
C ASP A 16 15.76 -10.74 -5.13
N VAL A 17 16.39 -10.89 -3.96
CA VAL A 17 16.00 -10.15 -2.74
C VAL A 17 16.14 -8.66 -2.99
N TYR A 18 17.32 -8.21 -3.40
CA TYR A 18 17.65 -6.80 -3.61
C TYR A 18 16.69 -6.12 -4.60
N ARG A 19 16.43 -6.73 -5.77
CA ARG A 19 15.54 -6.13 -6.79
C ARG A 19 14.09 -6.10 -6.35
N ARG A 20 13.62 -7.11 -5.62
CA ARG A 20 12.24 -7.19 -5.13
C ARG A 20 11.97 -6.30 -3.93
N SER A 21 13.01 -5.95 -3.16
CA SER A 21 12.87 -5.08 -2.00
C SER A 21 13.17 -3.62 -2.31
N TYR A 22 13.77 -3.30 -3.46
CA TYR A 22 14.11 -1.94 -3.84
C TYR A 22 12.86 -1.05 -3.98
N CYS A 23 12.97 0.24 -3.65
CA CYS A 23 11.87 1.21 -3.73
C CYS A 23 11.07 1.12 -5.04
N HIS A 24 9.79 0.77 -4.95
CA HIS A 24 8.85 0.72 -6.08
C HIS A 24 7.38 0.84 -5.60
N PRO A 25 6.42 1.13 -6.49
CA PRO A 25 5.00 1.04 -6.15
C PRO A 25 4.60 -0.41 -5.85
N ILE A 26 4.06 -0.69 -4.67
CA ILE A 26 3.60 -2.01 -4.23
C ILE A 26 2.15 -1.95 -3.74
N GLU A 27 1.36 -2.99 -4.03
CA GLU A 27 0.00 -3.10 -3.53
C GLU A 27 0.02 -3.23 -2.00
N THR A 28 -0.64 -2.27 -1.34
CA THR A 28 -0.68 -2.13 0.11
C THR A 28 -2.13 -1.96 0.54
N LEU A 29 -2.55 -2.68 1.58
CA LEU A 29 -3.87 -2.51 2.18
C LEU A 29 -3.85 -1.29 3.09
N VAL A 30 -4.63 -0.28 2.74
CA VAL A 30 -4.71 0.99 3.47
C VAL A 30 -6.06 1.10 4.12
N ASP A 31 -6.08 1.41 5.42
CA ASP A 31 -7.30 1.63 6.18
C ASP A 31 -8.00 2.91 5.75
N ILE A 32 -9.31 2.83 5.48
CA ILE A 32 -10.08 3.95 4.93
C ILE A 32 -10.20 5.09 5.95
N PHE A 33 -10.28 4.80 7.26
CA PHE A 33 -10.36 5.84 8.28
C PHE A 33 -9.05 6.62 8.43
N GLN A 34 -7.90 5.98 8.18
CA GLN A 34 -6.62 6.69 8.17
C GLN A 34 -6.53 7.72 7.03
N GLU A 35 -7.11 7.41 5.87
CA GLU A 35 -7.16 8.32 4.71
C GLU A 35 -8.24 9.40 4.86
N TYR A 36 -9.35 9.07 5.52
CA TYR A 36 -10.51 9.95 5.74
C TYR A 36 -10.87 10.05 7.23
N PRO A 37 -10.02 10.67 8.06
CA PRO A 37 -10.22 10.73 9.51
C PRO A 37 -11.47 11.55 9.90
N ASP A 38 -11.92 12.44 9.03
CA ASP A 38 -13.09 13.30 9.27
C ASP A 38 -14.44 12.57 9.09
N GLU A 39 -14.46 11.41 8.42
CA GLU A 39 -15.67 10.63 8.11
C GLU A 39 -16.10 9.72 9.27
N ILE A 40 -16.14 10.26 10.48
CA ILE A 40 -16.38 9.52 11.74
C ILE A 40 -17.80 8.95 11.88
N GLU A 41 -18.76 9.43 11.07
CA GLU A 41 -20.17 9.01 11.16
C GLU A 41 -20.45 7.70 10.41
N TYR A 42 -19.52 7.24 9.59
CA TYR A 42 -19.66 6.03 8.78
C TYR A 42 -18.75 4.91 9.27
N ILE A 43 -19.23 3.69 9.17
CA ILE A 43 -18.42 2.47 9.17
C ILE A 43 -18.28 2.04 7.71
N PHE A 44 -17.07 1.77 7.26
CA PHE A 44 -16.79 1.38 5.87
C PHE A 44 -16.74 -0.15 5.70
N LYS A 45 -17.29 -0.63 4.58
CA LYS A 45 -17.16 -2.01 4.13
C LYS A 45 -16.73 -2.04 2.65
N PRO A 46 -15.54 -2.59 2.32
CA PRO A 46 -14.49 -3.04 3.25
C PRO A 46 -13.95 -1.88 4.11
N SER A 47 -13.25 -2.18 5.21
CA SER A 47 -12.62 -1.16 6.06
C SER A 47 -11.25 -0.70 5.54
N CYS A 48 -10.65 -1.48 4.64
CA CYS A 48 -9.40 -1.16 3.95
C CYS A 48 -9.52 -1.44 2.44
N VAL A 49 -8.68 -0.78 1.65
CA VAL A 49 -8.63 -0.92 0.19
C VAL A 49 -7.22 -1.22 -0.30
N PRO A 50 -7.04 -2.01 -1.37
CA PRO A 50 -5.75 -2.21 -2.00
C PRO A 50 -5.37 -0.98 -2.83
N LEU A 51 -4.25 -0.33 -2.50
CA LEU A 51 -3.71 0.81 -3.23
C LEU A 51 -2.25 0.56 -3.57
N MET A 52 -1.80 1.06 -4.72
CA MET A 52 -0.36 1.13 -4.98
C MET A 52 0.24 2.26 -4.15
N ARG A 53 1.13 1.91 -3.22
CA ARG A 53 1.88 2.85 -2.38
C ARG A 53 3.37 2.62 -2.57
N CYS A 54 4.16 3.65 -2.33
CA CYS A 54 5.61 3.51 -2.38
C CYS A 54 6.04 2.69 -1.17
N GLY A 55 6.83 1.66 -1.42
CA GLY A 55 7.36 0.78 -0.39
C GLY A 55 8.65 0.13 -0.84
N GLY A 56 9.29 -0.57 0.09
CA GLY A 56 10.63 -1.14 -0.09
C GLY A 56 11.69 -0.34 0.64
N CYS A 57 12.95 -0.66 0.36
CA CYS A 57 14.12 -0.05 0.97
C CYS A 57 14.96 0.72 -0.05
N CYS A 58 15.70 1.69 0.45
CA CYS A 58 16.78 2.37 -0.27
C CYS A 58 18.13 1.81 0.18
N ASN A 59 19.18 2.08 -0.62
CA ASN A 59 20.52 1.57 -0.35
C ASN A 59 21.25 2.31 0.78
N ASP A 60 20.73 3.48 1.17
CA ASP A 60 21.32 4.37 2.15
C ASP A 60 20.19 4.83 3.09
N GLU A 61 20.43 4.77 4.40
CA GLU A 61 19.47 5.14 5.44
C GLU A 61 19.14 6.63 5.45
N SER A 62 19.95 7.47 4.77
CA SER A 62 19.66 8.89 4.55
C SER A 62 18.67 9.15 3.40
N LEU A 63 18.27 8.10 2.68
CA LEU A 63 17.29 8.16 1.61
C LEU A 63 15.97 7.53 2.05
N GLU A 64 14.87 8.16 1.64
CA GLU A 64 13.51 7.67 1.85
C GLU A 64 12.87 7.32 0.51
N CYS A 65 12.05 6.26 0.51
CA CYS A 65 11.29 5.85 -0.66
C CYS A 65 10.01 6.69 -0.76
N VAL A 66 10.00 7.66 -1.66
CA VAL A 66 8.94 8.67 -1.77
C VAL A 66 8.28 8.62 -3.15
N PRO A 67 6.99 8.99 -3.27
CA PRO A 67 6.32 9.12 -4.56
C PRO A 67 6.91 10.27 -5.36
N THR A 68 7.01 10.05 -6.68
CA THR A 68 7.39 11.09 -7.65
C THR A 68 6.28 11.43 -8.61
N GLU A 69 5.34 10.50 -8.79
CA GLU A 69 4.08 10.69 -9.52
C GLU A 69 2.96 9.92 -8.81
N ASP A 70 1.78 10.52 -8.80
CA ASP A 70 0.58 9.97 -8.21
C ASP A 70 -0.67 10.34 -9.01
N PHE A 71 -1.76 9.61 -8.75
CA PHE A 71 -3.08 9.86 -9.30
C PHE A 71 -4.16 9.34 -8.36
N ASN A 72 -5.38 9.86 -8.50
CA ASN A 72 -6.53 9.38 -7.74
C ASN A 72 -7.22 8.22 -8.47
N ILE A 73 -7.54 7.17 -7.73
CA ILE A 73 -8.42 6.08 -8.17
C ILE A 73 -9.73 6.14 -7.40
N THR A 74 -10.85 5.91 -8.08
CA THR A 74 -12.17 5.91 -7.45
C THR A 74 -12.69 4.49 -7.31
N MET A 75 -13.19 4.15 -6.12
CA MET A 75 -13.72 2.84 -5.78
C MET A 75 -15.10 2.95 -5.16
N GLN A 76 -15.93 1.93 -5.36
CA GLN A 76 -17.21 1.79 -4.69
C GLN A 76 -17.01 1.19 -3.29
N ILE A 77 -17.44 1.92 -2.27
CA ILE A 77 -17.32 1.54 -0.86
C ILE A 77 -18.72 1.57 -0.24
N MET A 78 -19.04 0.55 0.55
CA MET A 78 -20.27 0.56 1.34
C MET A 78 -20.08 1.43 2.58
N ARG A 79 -20.90 2.48 2.68
CA ARG A 79 -20.95 3.41 3.81
C ARG A 79 -22.11 3.04 4.70
N ILE A 80 -21.83 2.70 5.95
CA ILE A 80 -22.84 2.26 6.92
C ILE A 80 -22.95 3.31 8.00
N LYS A 81 -24.11 3.94 8.13
CA LYS A 81 -24.40 4.86 9.23
C LYS A 81 -25.21 4.11 10.30
N PRO A 82 -24.65 3.90 11.51
CA PRO A 82 -25.30 3.12 12.55
C PRO A 82 -26.73 3.60 12.81
N HIS A 83 -27.67 2.66 12.88
CA HIS A 83 -29.11 2.92 13.10
C HIS A 83 -29.83 3.73 12.00
N GLN A 84 -29.17 4.14 10.92
CA GLN A 84 -29.77 4.93 9.84
C GLN A 84 -29.81 4.20 8.49
N GLY A 85 -28.85 3.30 8.23
CA GLY A 85 -28.84 2.46 7.04
C GLY A 85 -27.47 2.32 6.39
N GLN A 86 -27.45 1.78 5.18
CA GLN A 86 -26.24 1.60 4.39
C GLN A 86 -26.48 1.92 2.93
N HIS A 87 -25.47 2.45 2.25
CA HIS A 87 -25.50 2.70 0.81
C HIS A 87 -24.11 2.48 0.19
N ILE A 88 -24.08 2.24 -1.12
CA ILE A 88 -22.82 2.21 -1.88
C ILE A 88 -22.54 3.64 -2.35
N GLY A 89 -21.36 4.15 -1.98
CA GLY A 89 -20.86 5.44 -2.42
C GLY A 89 -19.52 5.31 -3.14
N GLU A 90 -19.17 6.31 -3.94
CA GLU A 90 -17.86 6.40 -4.55
C GLU A 90 -16.91 7.18 -3.63
N MET A 91 -15.70 6.67 -3.47
CA MET A 91 -14.62 7.31 -2.73
C MET A 91 -13.35 7.28 -3.57
N SER A 92 -12.61 8.38 -3.58
CA SER A 92 -11.34 8.48 -4.29
C SER A 92 -10.18 8.22 -3.33
N PHE A 93 -9.07 7.69 -3.81
CA PHE A 93 -7.89 7.43 -3.00
C PHE A 93 -6.63 7.79 -3.79
N LEU A 94 -5.63 8.36 -3.11
CA LEU A 94 -4.34 8.66 -3.73
C LEU A 94 -3.54 7.37 -3.94
N GLN A 95 -3.06 7.19 -5.16
CA GLN A 95 -2.27 6.04 -5.59
C GLN A 95 -0.96 6.53 -6.22
N HIS A 96 0.15 5.85 -5.90
CA HIS A 96 1.46 6.19 -6.43
C HIS A 96 1.73 5.40 -7.72
N SER A 97 2.10 6.09 -8.80
CA SER A 97 2.49 5.45 -10.08
C SER A 97 4.00 5.29 -10.20
N GLN A 98 4.78 6.17 -9.56
CA GLN A 98 6.25 6.13 -9.58
C GLN A 98 6.83 6.48 -8.21
N CYS A 99 7.96 5.85 -7.86
CA CYS A 99 8.65 6.01 -6.59
C CYS A 99 10.15 6.11 -6.81
N GLU A 100 10.83 6.93 -6.00
CA GLU A 100 12.28 7.06 -6.03
C GLU A 100 12.86 7.19 -4.61
N CYS A 101 14.12 6.79 -4.45
CA CYS A 101 14.90 7.05 -3.24
C CYS A 101 15.44 8.49 -3.27
N ARG A 102 14.93 9.35 -2.38
CA ARG A 102 15.32 10.77 -2.29
C ARG A 102 15.73 11.14 -0.87
N CYS A 103 16.59 12.16 -0.73
CA CYS A 103 16.93 12.70 0.58
C CYS A 103 15.73 13.48 1.14
N ASP A 104 15.34 13.19 2.38
CA ASP A 104 14.23 13.86 3.09
C ASP A 104 14.51 15.36 3.37
N LYS A 105 15.77 15.79 3.31
CA LYS A 105 16.16 17.17 3.59
C LYS A 105 16.40 17.99 2.32
N PRO A 106 15.70 19.12 2.11
CA PRO A 106 16.22 20.13 1.20
C PRO A 106 17.58 20.59 1.76
N ARG A 107 18.60 20.59 0.91
CA ARG A 107 19.93 21.12 1.25
C ARG A 107 19.74 22.58 1.71
N ARG A 108 19.89 22.84 3.01
CA ARG A 108 20.08 24.20 3.55
C ARG A 108 21.45 24.73 3.14
#